data_AF-G0ZJ57-F1
#
_entry.id   AF-G0ZJ57-F1
#
_cell.length_a   1.000
_cell.length_b   1.000
_cell.length_c   1.000
_cell.angle_alpha   90.00
_cell.angle_beta   90.00
_cell.angle_gamma   90.00
#
_symmetry.space_group_name_H-M   'P 1'
#
loop_
_entity.id
_entity.type
_entity.pdbx_description
1 polymer ?
#
loop_
_entity_poly.entity_id
_entity_poly.type
_entity_poly.pdbx_seq_one_letter_code
_entity_poly.pdbx_strand_id
1 'polypeptide(L)'
;TAYVYPQGVSLDRCMELREASNGEELLDVEKRLDRERRKEEAKSAQTAERLGKRTSVFDIINKKLGGKDQTAEDSDDESNSKPLMNVSKAALQKDSTKDLNMKNYQPSENIRQLRKEVERMECSRERQSGNKAALSVINSKIENKKSEIQRLQEAEKKVQGEQQSRKDKKKFCVF
;
A
#
# COMPACT_ATOMS: atom_id res chain seq x y z
N THR A 1 61.60 -3.86 -19.15
CA THR A 1 62.49 -2.68 -19.11
C THR A 1 62.03 -1.78 -17.99
N ALA A 2 62.86 -1.56 -16.96
CA ALA A 2 62.51 -0.70 -15.83
C ALA A 2 62.84 0.75 -16.18
N TYR A 3 61.84 1.63 -16.14
CA TYR A 3 61.99 3.06 -16.42
C TYR A 3 62.51 3.75 -15.15
N VAL A 4 63.79 4.14 -15.14
CA VAL A 4 64.45 4.79 -14.00
C VAL A 4 64.25 6.30 -14.12
N TYR A 5 63.60 6.91 -13.14
CA TYR A 5 63.39 8.36 -13.09
C TYR A 5 64.68 9.10 -12.71
N PRO A 6 64.91 10.32 -13.24
CA PRO A 6 66.06 11.14 -12.87
C PRO A 6 66.07 11.48 -11.37
N GLN A 7 67.27 11.63 -10.81
CA GLN A 7 67.49 11.91 -9.39
C GLN A 7 66.70 13.17 -8.96
N GLY A 8 65.84 13.01 -7.95
CA GLY A 8 64.99 14.08 -7.41
C GLY A 8 63.51 14.02 -7.82
N VAL A 9 63.15 13.30 -8.90
CA VAL A 9 61.76 13.32 -9.41
C VAL A 9 60.91 12.15 -8.89
N SER A 10 61.53 11.07 -8.42
CA SER A 10 60.80 9.86 -8.01
C SER A 10 60.02 10.03 -6.72
N LEU A 11 60.57 10.76 -5.74
CA LEU A 11 59.91 10.94 -4.44
C LEU A 11 58.80 11.98 -4.54
N ASP A 12 59.05 13.11 -5.21
CA ASP A 12 58.06 14.18 -5.39
C ASP A 12 56.82 13.67 -6.13
N ARG A 13 56.99 12.85 -7.17
CA ARG A 13 55.87 12.24 -7.88
C ARG A 13 55.13 11.17 -7.07
N CYS A 14 55.84 10.40 -6.25
CA CYS A 14 55.21 9.49 -5.29
C CYS A 14 54.47 10.25 -4.19
N MET A 15 54.99 11.40 -3.74
CA MET A 15 54.33 12.31 -2.81
C MET A 15 53.08 12.93 -3.42
N GLU A 16 53.14 13.41 -4.66
CA GLU A 16 52.00 13.99 -5.38
C GLU A 16 50.86 12.99 -5.55
N LEU A 17 51.16 11.75 -5.94
CA LEU A 17 50.16 10.68 -6.04
C LEU A 17 49.55 10.33 -4.67
N ARG A 18 50.34 10.39 -3.60
CA ARG A 18 49.90 10.15 -2.22
C ARG A 18 49.09 11.31 -1.68
N GLU A 19 49.45 12.55 -1.98
CA GLU A 19 48.71 13.75 -1.59
C GLU A 19 47.38 13.82 -2.33
N ALA A 20 47.35 13.48 -3.63
CA ALA A 20 46.12 13.36 -4.41
C ALA A 20 45.17 12.28 -3.85
N SER A 21 45.71 11.24 -3.19
CA SER A 21 44.94 10.22 -2.47
C SER A 21 44.74 10.51 -0.97
N ASN A 22 45.04 11.72 -0.49
CA ASN A 22 45.01 12.13 0.92
C ASN A 22 45.80 11.21 1.88
N GLY A 23 46.79 10.47 1.37
CA GLY A 23 47.63 9.56 2.15
C GLY A 23 47.02 8.18 2.40
N GLU A 24 45.88 7.85 1.79
CA GLU A 24 45.25 6.53 1.92
C GLU A 24 45.94 5.46 1.05
N GLU A 25 45.95 4.22 1.55
CA GLU A 25 46.46 3.06 0.82
C GLU A 25 45.62 2.82 -0.45
N LEU A 26 46.25 2.46 -1.57
CA LEU A 26 45.60 2.32 -2.88
C LEU A 26 44.36 1.39 -2.84
N LEU A 27 44.44 0.34 -2.02
CA LEU A 27 43.36 -0.64 -1.82
C LEU A 27 42.15 -0.06 -1.07
N ASP A 28 42.36 0.95 -0.22
CA ASP A 28 41.28 1.58 0.52
C ASP A 28 40.56 2.64 -0.32
N VAL A 29 41.29 3.31 -1.23
CA VAL A 29 40.70 4.17 -2.27
C VAL A 29 39.80 3.35 -3.20
N GLU A 30 40.26 2.18 -3.66
CA GLU A 30 39.47 1.27 -4.51
C GLU A 30 38.20 0.77 -3.80
N LYS A 31 38.32 0.33 -2.54
CA LYS A 31 37.16 -0.06 -1.72
C LYS A 31 36.18 1.11 -1.50
N ARG A 32 36.66 2.35 -1.38
CA ARG A 32 35.81 3.53 -1.23
C ARG A 32 35.04 3.81 -2.51
N LEU A 33 35.72 3.79 -3.66
CA LEU A 33 35.11 3.93 -4.98
C LEU A 33 34.04 2.87 -5.25
N ASP A 34 34.31 1.61 -4.92
CA ASP A 34 33.35 0.52 -5.05
C ASP A 34 32.11 0.72 -4.16
N ARG A 35 32.29 1.22 -2.94
CA ARG A 35 31.18 1.53 -2.04
C ARG A 35 30.34 2.70 -2.55
N GLU A 36 30.97 3.72 -3.11
CA GLU A 36 30.29 4.87 -3.70
C GLU A 36 29.49 4.47 -4.93
N ARG A 37 30.10 3.68 -5.83
CA ARG A 37 29.44 3.11 -6.99
C ARG A 37 28.20 2.30 -6.62
N ARG A 38 28.31 1.38 -5.65
CA ARG A 38 27.16 0.58 -5.18
C ARG A 38 26.04 1.45 -4.59
N LYS A 39 26.39 2.53 -3.88
CA LYS A 39 25.39 3.47 -3.34
C LYS A 39 24.68 4.23 -4.46
N GLU A 40 25.38 4.60 -5.51
CA GLU A 40 24.81 5.29 -6.66
C GLU A 40 23.90 4.37 -7.49
N GLU A 41 24.32 3.13 -7.73
CA GLU A 41 23.50 2.10 -8.39
C GLU A 41 22.21 1.84 -7.59
N ALA A 42 22.29 1.73 -6.26
CA ALA A 42 21.12 1.54 -5.40
C ALA A 42 20.16 2.74 -5.43
N LYS A 43 20.68 3.98 -5.43
CA LYS A 43 19.85 5.19 -5.56
C LYS A 43 19.17 5.25 -6.93
N SER A 44 19.91 4.96 -7.99
CA SER A 44 19.38 4.92 -9.36
C SER A 44 18.23 3.91 -9.50
N ALA A 45 18.43 2.68 -9.00
CA ALA A 45 17.39 1.65 -9.00
C ALA A 45 16.13 2.10 -8.23
N GLN A 46 16.29 2.72 -7.06
CA GLN A 46 15.16 3.25 -6.29
C GLN A 46 14.43 4.38 -7.03
N THR A 47 15.16 5.26 -7.72
CA THR A 47 14.53 6.32 -8.53
C THR A 47 13.79 5.77 -9.74
N ALA A 48 14.34 4.76 -10.42
CA ALA A 48 13.69 4.09 -11.54
C ALA A 48 12.40 3.38 -11.10
N GLU A 49 12.42 2.69 -9.97
CA GLU A 49 11.23 2.05 -9.38
C GLU A 49 10.15 3.09 -9.01
N ARG A 50 10.55 4.23 -8.42
CA ARG A 50 9.62 5.31 -8.08
C ARG A 50 9.02 5.98 -9.32
N LEU A 51 9.77 6.10 -10.40
CA LEU A 51 9.28 6.66 -11.66
C LEU A 51 8.35 5.67 -12.38
N GLY A 52 8.67 4.37 -12.39
CA GLY A 52 7.79 3.34 -12.94
C GLY A 52 6.45 3.21 -12.19
N LYS A 53 6.43 3.46 -10.88
CA LYS A 53 5.21 3.44 -10.06
C LYS A 53 4.39 4.73 -10.13
N ARG A 54 4.90 5.79 -10.74
CA ARG A 54 4.17 7.06 -10.90
C ARG A 54 3.25 6.96 -12.10
N THR A 55 1.99 6.66 -11.84
CA THR A 55 0.94 6.69 -12.86
C THR A 55 0.72 8.12 -13.35
N SER A 56 0.95 8.37 -14.63
CA SER A 56 0.67 9.65 -15.27
C SER A 56 -0.83 9.83 -15.47
N VAL A 57 -1.29 11.09 -15.56
CA VAL A 57 -2.69 11.40 -15.91
C VAL A 57 -3.05 10.78 -17.27
N PHE A 58 -2.08 10.73 -18.19
CA PHE A 58 -2.25 10.08 -19.48
C PHE A 58 -2.39 8.56 -19.36
N ASP A 59 -1.66 7.90 -18.45
CA ASP A 59 -1.83 6.46 -18.20
C ASP A 59 -3.21 6.15 -17.63
N ILE A 60 -3.74 7.02 -16.76
CA ILE A 60 -5.09 6.90 -16.21
C ILE A 60 -6.14 7.07 -17.32
N ILE A 61 -5.94 8.05 -18.20
CA ILE A 61 -6.82 8.29 -19.35
C ILE A 61 -6.75 7.11 -20.32
N ASN A 62 -5.56 6.60 -20.61
CA ASN A 62 -5.34 5.44 -21.47
C ASN A 62 -5.97 4.17 -20.88
N LYS A 63 -5.89 3.96 -19.55
CA LYS A 63 -6.58 2.84 -18.88
C LYS A 63 -8.11 2.97 -18.89
N LYS A 64 -8.66 4.21 -18.90
CA LYS A 64 -10.12 4.46 -18.80
C LYS A 64 -10.82 4.66 -20.15
N LEU A 65 -10.13 5.20 -21.15
CA LEU A 65 -10.67 5.54 -22.47
C LEU A 65 -10.00 4.75 -23.60
N GLY A 66 -8.74 4.35 -23.42
CA GLY A 66 -8.04 3.47 -24.36
C GLY A 66 -8.59 2.06 -24.20
N GLY A 67 -9.31 1.61 -25.21
CA GLY A 67 -9.83 0.26 -25.29
C GLY A 67 -8.75 -0.78 -24.96
N LYS A 68 -9.21 -1.85 -24.32
CA LYS A 68 -8.48 -2.99 -23.78
C LYS A 68 -7.71 -3.74 -24.87
N ASP A 69 -6.66 -3.14 -25.43
CA ASP A 69 -5.75 -3.83 -26.34
C ASP A 69 -4.58 -4.40 -25.55
N GLN A 70 -4.46 -5.71 -25.74
CA GLN A 70 -3.60 -6.64 -25.05
C GLN A 70 -2.14 -6.36 -25.41
N THR A 71 -1.34 -5.99 -24.42
CA THR A 71 0.00 -6.55 -24.28
C THR A 71 0.12 -7.07 -22.86
N ALA A 72 0.45 -8.35 -22.79
CA ALA A 72 0.62 -9.15 -21.59
C ALA A 72 1.63 -8.55 -20.61
N GLU A 73 1.57 -9.04 -19.38
CA GLU A 73 2.43 -8.70 -18.23
C GLU A 73 1.99 -7.43 -17.46
N ASP A 74 0.82 -7.49 -16.83
CA ASP A 74 0.59 -6.91 -15.48
C ASP A 74 -0.81 -7.31 -15.02
N SER A 75 -0.98 -8.61 -14.78
CA SER A 75 -2.04 -9.14 -13.94
C SER A 75 -1.67 -8.86 -12.47
N ASP A 76 -1.81 -7.62 -12.01
CA ASP A 76 -1.86 -7.27 -10.58
C ASP A 76 -2.12 -5.76 -10.42
N ASP A 77 -3.25 -5.27 -10.92
CA ASP A 77 -3.74 -3.96 -10.47
C ASP A 77 -5.27 -3.90 -10.44
N GLU A 78 -5.87 -4.86 -9.74
CA GLU A 78 -7.16 -4.69 -9.09
C GLU A 78 -6.98 -3.89 -7.78
N SER A 79 -6.18 -2.81 -7.77
CA SER A 79 -5.89 -2.04 -6.56
C SER A 79 -6.71 -0.75 -6.51
N ASN A 80 -7.90 -0.86 -5.92
CA ASN A 80 -8.45 0.12 -4.96
C ASN A 80 -9.84 -0.25 -4.43
N SER A 81 -10.45 -1.34 -4.90
CA SER A 81 -11.43 -2.04 -4.08
C SER A 81 -10.68 -2.75 -2.97
N LYS A 82 -10.66 -2.19 -1.76
CA LYS A 82 -10.26 -2.95 -0.56
C LYS A 82 -10.91 -4.33 -0.67
N PRO A 83 -10.16 -5.44 -0.58
CA PRO A 83 -10.71 -6.77 -0.81
C PRO A 83 -11.94 -6.90 0.08
N LEU A 84 -13.09 -7.11 -0.54
CA LEU A 84 -14.35 -7.26 0.15
C LEU A 84 -14.15 -8.36 1.20
N MET A 85 -14.24 -8.00 2.48
CA MET A 85 -13.82 -8.87 3.57
C MET A 85 -14.44 -10.26 3.38
N ASN A 86 -13.63 -11.30 3.21
CA ASN A 86 -14.17 -12.63 2.95
C ASN A 86 -14.78 -13.19 4.23
N VAL A 87 -16.11 -13.21 4.28
CA VAL A 87 -16.93 -13.68 5.40
C VAL A 87 -17.60 -15.03 5.09
N SER A 88 -17.07 -15.77 4.12
CA SER A 88 -17.53 -17.13 3.87
C SER A 88 -17.22 -18.04 5.07
N LYS A 89 -18.10 -19.01 5.34
CA LYS A 89 -17.93 -19.94 6.47
C LYS A 89 -16.59 -20.68 6.41
N ALA A 90 -16.17 -21.11 5.22
CA ALA A 90 -14.90 -21.80 5.01
C ALA A 90 -13.68 -20.90 5.29
N ALA A 91 -13.76 -19.59 4.97
CA ALA A 91 -12.69 -18.65 5.29
C ALA A 91 -12.64 -18.38 6.81
N LEU A 92 -13.80 -18.13 7.43
CA LEU A 92 -13.91 -17.86 8.87
C LEU A 92 -13.43 -19.03 9.74
N GLN A 93 -13.55 -20.26 9.27
CA GLN A 93 -13.04 -21.43 9.99
C GLN A 93 -11.51 -21.54 9.96
N LYS A 94 -10.86 -21.06 8.89
CA LYS A 94 -9.40 -21.08 8.73
C LYS A 94 -8.70 -19.93 9.44
N ASP A 95 -9.40 -18.83 9.67
CA ASP A 95 -8.88 -17.62 10.31
C ASP A 95 -8.38 -17.87 11.74
N SER A 96 -7.34 -17.15 12.17
CA SER A 96 -6.92 -17.12 13.57
C SER A 96 -7.90 -16.31 14.44
N THR A 97 -7.81 -16.43 15.77
CA THR A 97 -8.59 -15.61 16.71
C THR A 97 -8.30 -14.11 16.54
N LYS A 98 -7.05 -13.76 16.24
CA LYS A 98 -6.64 -12.38 15.94
C LYS A 98 -7.31 -11.87 14.67
N ASP A 99 -7.32 -12.67 13.61
CA ASP A 99 -7.96 -12.33 12.33
C ASP A 99 -9.46 -12.15 12.51
N LEU A 100 -10.11 -13.02 13.28
CA LEU A 100 -11.53 -12.92 13.61
C LEU A 100 -11.85 -11.62 14.37
N ASN A 101 -10.98 -11.18 15.29
CA ASN A 101 -11.14 -9.92 16.01
C ASN A 101 -10.99 -8.71 15.08
N MET A 102 -9.99 -8.73 14.19
CA MET A 102 -9.83 -7.69 13.18
C MET A 102 -11.02 -7.63 12.22
N LYS A 103 -11.50 -8.80 11.77
CA LYS A 103 -12.69 -8.96 10.93
C LYS A 103 -13.99 -8.56 11.65
N ASN A 104 -14.02 -8.53 12.98
CA ASN A 104 -15.15 -7.97 13.72
C ASN A 104 -15.03 -6.44 13.79
N TYR A 105 -13.85 -5.94 14.17
CA TYR A 105 -13.59 -4.51 14.35
C TYR A 105 -13.79 -3.67 13.09
N GLN A 106 -13.30 -4.14 11.94
CA GLN A 106 -13.36 -3.39 10.67
C GLN A 106 -14.81 -3.08 10.22
N PRO A 107 -15.72 -4.06 10.10
CA PRO A 107 -17.13 -3.80 9.85
C PRO A 107 -17.77 -2.87 10.88
N SER A 108 -17.49 -3.04 12.18
CA SER A 108 -18.10 -2.19 13.22
C SER A 108 -17.70 -0.72 13.09
N GLU A 109 -16.42 -0.42 12.81
CA GLU A 109 -15.98 0.95 12.55
C GLU A 109 -16.57 1.52 11.25
N ASN A 110 -16.62 0.71 10.19
CA ASN A 110 -17.23 1.14 8.92
C ASN A 110 -18.73 1.46 9.11
N ILE A 111 -19.47 0.62 9.85
CA ILE A 111 -20.87 0.87 10.20
C ILE A 111 -20.99 2.19 10.98
N ARG A 112 -20.10 2.44 11.95
CA ARG A 112 -20.10 3.69 12.73
C ARG A 112 -19.89 4.92 11.85
N GLN A 113 -18.98 4.85 10.89
CA GLN A 113 -18.70 5.93 9.95
C GLN A 113 -19.88 6.16 8.99
N LEU A 114 -20.41 5.09 8.40
CA LEU A 114 -21.56 5.17 7.48
C LEU A 114 -22.81 5.72 8.16
N ARG A 115 -23.07 5.36 9.43
CA ARG A 115 -24.18 5.95 10.21
C ARG A 115 -24.05 7.46 10.35
N LYS A 116 -22.87 7.95 10.74
CA LYS A 116 -22.60 9.40 10.82
C LYS A 116 -22.76 10.10 9.46
N GLU A 117 -22.40 9.43 8.38
CA GLU A 117 -22.62 9.95 7.03
C GLU A 117 -24.08 10.01 6.64
N VAL A 118 -24.86 8.99 6.98
CA VAL A 118 -26.32 8.99 6.79
C VAL A 118 -26.95 10.13 7.57
N GLU A 119 -26.60 10.31 8.84
CA GLU A 119 -27.08 11.44 9.67
C GLU A 119 -26.76 12.79 9.01
N ARG A 120 -25.52 12.99 8.54
CA ARG A 120 -25.14 14.22 7.82
C ARG A 120 -25.95 14.44 6.54
N MET A 121 -26.21 13.37 5.78
CA MET A 121 -27.03 13.46 4.56
C MET A 121 -28.50 13.70 4.87
N GLU A 122 -29.02 13.17 5.98
CA GLU A 122 -30.38 13.43 6.46
C GLU A 122 -30.53 14.93 6.85
N CYS A 123 -29.56 15.52 7.55
CA CYS A 123 -29.54 16.98 7.78
C CYS A 123 -29.44 17.77 6.47
N SER A 124 -28.65 17.31 5.49
CA SER A 124 -28.58 17.96 4.18
C SER A 124 -29.89 17.88 3.41
N ARG A 125 -30.62 16.76 3.55
CA ARG A 125 -31.95 16.56 2.94
C ARG A 125 -32.94 17.57 3.50
N GLU A 126 -32.96 17.76 4.81
CA GLU A 126 -33.83 18.72 5.49
C GLU A 126 -33.59 20.16 5.00
N ARG A 127 -32.32 20.54 4.82
CA ARG A 127 -31.94 21.86 4.28
C ARG A 127 -32.36 22.07 2.82
N GLN A 128 -32.42 21.00 2.04
CA GLN A 128 -32.74 21.03 0.60
C GLN A 128 -34.23 20.74 0.33
N SER A 129 -35.09 20.87 1.33
CA SER A 129 -36.54 20.56 1.27
C SER A 129 -37.30 21.25 0.12
N GLY A 130 -36.81 22.39 -0.37
CA GLY A 130 -37.41 23.12 -1.50
C GLY A 130 -37.01 22.63 -2.90
N ASN A 131 -36.00 21.75 -3.04
CA ASN A 131 -35.49 21.33 -4.34
C ASN A 131 -35.72 19.82 -4.59
N LYS A 132 -36.77 19.49 -5.35
CA LYS A 132 -37.18 18.12 -5.65
C LYS A 132 -36.11 17.28 -6.34
N ALA A 133 -35.32 17.88 -7.24
CA ALA A 133 -34.23 17.19 -7.93
C ALA A 133 -33.09 16.84 -6.97
N ALA A 134 -32.69 17.78 -6.10
CA ALA A 134 -31.68 17.54 -5.08
C ALA A 134 -32.13 16.49 -4.06
N LEU A 135 -33.40 16.52 -3.63
CA LEU A 135 -33.98 15.55 -2.72
C LEU A 135 -33.94 14.12 -3.26
N SER A 136 -34.28 13.92 -4.53
CA SER A 136 -34.22 12.60 -5.18
C SER A 136 -32.80 12.02 -5.13
N VAL A 137 -31.79 12.83 -5.47
CA VAL A 137 -30.38 12.41 -5.43
C VAL A 137 -29.93 12.09 -4.00
N ILE A 138 -30.29 12.93 -3.03
CA ILE A 138 -29.92 12.71 -1.62
C ILE A 138 -30.58 11.44 -1.08
N ASN A 139 -31.86 11.21 -1.37
CA ASN A 139 -32.58 10.01 -0.94
C ASN A 139 -31.96 8.74 -1.51
N SER A 140 -31.66 8.71 -2.82
CA SER A 140 -30.99 7.57 -3.44
C SER A 140 -29.63 7.29 -2.78
N LYS A 141 -28.85 8.32 -2.45
CA LYS A 141 -27.58 8.17 -1.73
C LYS A 141 -27.78 7.62 -0.31
N ILE A 142 -28.80 8.09 0.41
CA ILE A 142 -29.15 7.58 1.75
C ILE A 142 -29.53 6.09 1.68
N GLU A 143 -30.37 5.70 0.72
CA GLU A 143 -30.77 4.30 0.51
C GLU A 143 -29.56 3.40 0.21
N ASN A 144 -28.68 3.85 -0.69
CA ASN A 144 -27.45 3.12 -1.01
C ASN A 144 -26.59 2.90 0.25
N LYS A 145 -26.36 3.94 1.07
CA LYS A 145 -25.58 3.78 2.32
C LYS A 145 -26.29 2.92 3.36
N LYS A 146 -27.62 2.99 3.45
CA LYS A 146 -28.41 2.11 4.34
C LYS A 146 -28.28 0.65 3.91
N SER A 147 -28.31 0.36 2.61
CA SER A 147 -28.09 -0.99 2.09
C SER A 147 -26.67 -1.51 2.38
N GLU A 148 -25.67 -0.63 2.33
CA GLU A 148 -24.28 -0.97 2.66
C GLU A 148 -24.12 -1.28 4.15
N ILE A 149 -24.74 -0.47 5.03
CA ILE A 149 -24.79 -0.76 6.47
C ILE A 149 -25.40 -2.14 6.72
N GLN A 150 -26.50 -2.48 6.05
CA GLN A 150 -27.14 -3.79 6.20
C GLN A 150 -26.19 -4.93 5.81
N ARG A 151 -25.50 -4.82 4.66
CA ARG A 151 -24.51 -5.82 4.22
C ARG A 151 -23.38 -6.00 5.23
N LEU A 152 -22.86 -4.90 5.79
CA LEU A 152 -21.82 -4.95 6.81
C LEU A 152 -22.33 -5.58 8.13
N GLN A 153 -23.58 -5.32 8.51
CA GLN A 153 -24.19 -5.95 9.69
C GLN A 153 -24.36 -7.46 9.50
N GLU A 154 -24.75 -7.91 8.31
CA GLU A 154 -24.82 -9.34 8.00
C GLU A 154 -23.45 -10.01 8.05
N ALA A 155 -22.40 -9.33 7.57
CA ALA A 155 -21.02 -9.75 7.70
C ALA A 155 -20.58 -9.84 9.17
N GLU A 156 -20.83 -8.80 9.97
CA GLU A 156 -20.52 -8.76 11.40
C GLU A 156 -21.18 -9.92 12.16
N LYS A 157 -22.47 -10.19 11.90
CA LYS A 157 -23.21 -11.32 12.51
C LYS A 157 -22.55 -12.66 12.21
N LYS A 158 -22.08 -12.89 10.98
CA LYS A 158 -21.38 -14.13 10.61
C LYS A 158 -20.08 -14.30 11.37
N VAL A 159 -19.29 -13.23 11.51
CA VAL A 159 -18.03 -13.24 12.28
C VAL A 159 -18.30 -13.49 13.76
N GLN A 160 -19.29 -12.80 14.34
CA GLN A 160 -19.69 -12.98 15.73
C GLN A 160 -20.17 -14.42 16.02
N GLY A 161 -20.93 -15.02 15.09
CA GLY A 161 -21.37 -16.40 15.20
C GLY A 161 -20.19 -17.39 15.27
N GLU A 162 -19.17 -17.21 14.44
CA GLU A 162 -17.96 -18.04 14.48
C GLU A 162 -17.16 -17.81 15.78
N GLN A 163 -16.98 -16.55 16.20
CA GLN A 163 -16.33 -16.22 17.47
C GLN A 163 -17.03 -16.90 18.65
N GLN A 164 -18.36 -16.86 18.68
CA GLN A 164 -19.16 -17.50 19.72
C GLN A 164 -19.02 -19.03 19.67
N SER A 165 -19.09 -19.63 18.48
CA SER A 165 -18.88 -21.08 18.31
C SER A 165 -17.53 -21.54 18.85
N ARG A 166 -16.45 -20.77 18.59
CA ARG A 166 -15.11 -21.08 19.12
C ARG A 166 -15.03 -20.91 20.63
N LYS A 167 -15.64 -19.87 21.19
CA LYS A 167 -15.72 -19.66 22.65
C LYS A 167 -16.44 -20.81 23.32
N ASP A 168 -17.55 -21.26 22.76
CA ASP A 168 -18.34 -22.34 23.33
C ASP A 168 -17.61 -23.69 23.22
N LYS A 169 -17.01 -24.02 22.07
CA LYS A 169 -16.13 -25.20 21.95
C LYS A 169 -15.01 -25.21 22.98
N LYS A 170 -14.35 -24.06 23.20
CA LYS A 170 -13.27 -23.95 24.19
C LYS A 170 -13.74 -24.30 25.61
N LYS A 171 -14.97 -23.94 26.00
CA LYS A 171 -15.52 -24.28 27.32
C LYS A 171 -15.71 -25.78 27.52
N PHE A 172 -15.99 -26.52 26.45
CA PHE A 172 -16.25 -27.96 26.50
C PHE A 172 -15.01 -28.84 26.26
N CYS A 173 -13.86 -28.25 25.89
CA CYS A 173 -12.62 -28.98 25.61
C CYS A 173 -11.53 -28.79 26.69
N VAL A 174 -11.83 -28.11 27.80
CA VAL A 174 -10.95 -28.06 28.98
C VAL A 174 -11.44 -29.14 29.93
N PHE A 175 -10.73 -30.26 29.98
CA PHE A 175 -10.92 -31.35 30.93
C PHE A 175 -9.78 -31.34 31.95
#